data_AF-A0A1B9HZS7-F1
#
_entry.id   AF-A0A1B9HZS7-F1
#
_cell.length_a   1.000
_cell.length_b   1.000
_cell.length_c   1.000
_cell.angle_alpha   90.00
_cell.angle_beta   90.00
_cell.angle_gamma   90.00
#
_symmetry.space_group_name_H-M   'P 1'
#
loop_
_entity.id
_entity.type
_entity.pdbx_description
1 polymer ?
#
loop_
_entity_poly.entity_id
_entity_poly.type
_entity_poly.pdbx_seq_one_letter_code
_entity_poly.pdbx_strand_id
1 'polypeptide(L)'
;MAWSIFSNPFASSSSTQPEASSSSSSRSSTTILPEPIPTPPAPKVNRFENILNDEEKYQEKQYPTVDEVPGCMRLLDEFLMCYALAPQLRSMYRYGEFRDCTWKWEDFKYCLSLKSEEEETRRKLWIKRRAEWWAKRRVEGSSEDVWDMRSEPPPNFPPVVAEEVTSENSTT
;
A
#
# COMPACT_ATOMS: atom_id res chain seq x y z
N MET A 1 18.00 17.81 44.19
CA MET A 1 16.81 17.22 44.84
C MET A 1 16.25 16.18 43.89
N ALA A 2 15.97 14.97 44.37
CA ALA A 2 15.69 13.81 43.52
C ALA A 2 14.20 13.62 43.26
N TRP A 3 13.82 13.24 42.04
CA TRP A 3 12.50 12.72 41.70
C TRP A 3 12.65 11.56 40.70
N SER A 4 12.90 10.37 41.24
CA SER A 4 12.70 9.10 40.53
C SER A 4 11.34 8.55 40.95
N ILE A 5 10.40 8.39 40.02
CA ILE A 5 9.16 7.61 40.26
C ILE A 5 8.88 6.73 39.05
N PHE A 6 9.28 5.46 39.16
CA PHE A 6 8.67 4.36 38.41
C PHE A 6 7.26 4.09 38.95
N SER A 7 6.32 3.67 38.11
CA SER A 7 5.33 2.61 38.42
C SER A 7 4.45 2.29 37.20
N ASN A 8 4.72 1.18 36.52
CA ASN A 8 3.71 0.46 35.73
C ASN A 8 3.00 -0.52 36.68
N PRO A 9 1.67 -0.47 36.83
CA PRO A 9 0.94 -1.46 37.60
C PRO A 9 0.47 -2.64 36.74
N PHE A 10 0.62 -3.83 37.33
CA PHE A 10 -0.21 -5.01 37.15
C PHE A 10 0.02 -5.95 35.94
N ALA A 11 0.68 -7.07 36.25
CA ALA A 11 0.69 -8.30 35.47
C ALA A 11 -0.09 -9.41 36.21
N SER A 12 -0.39 -10.52 35.51
CA SER A 12 -1.04 -11.75 36.02
C SER A 12 -2.55 -11.64 36.35
N SER A 13 -3.38 -12.70 36.36
CA SER A 13 -3.09 -14.15 36.35
C SER A 13 -4.22 -15.01 35.73
N SER A 14 -4.04 -16.35 35.76
CA SER A 14 -4.85 -17.40 35.13
C SER A 14 -6.10 -17.90 35.90
N SER A 15 -7.00 -18.62 35.20
CA SER A 15 -8.07 -19.51 35.72
C SER A 15 -8.46 -20.59 34.68
N THR A 16 -9.31 -21.59 35.04
CA THR A 16 -9.12 -22.98 34.52
C THR A 16 -10.37 -23.89 34.44
N GLN A 17 -10.73 -24.40 33.23
CA GLN A 17 -11.47 -25.69 32.94
C GLN A 17 -12.95 -25.82 33.44
N PRO A 18 -13.74 -26.92 33.19
CA PRO A 18 -13.71 -28.03 32.18
C PRO A 18 -15.10 -28.33 31.51
N GLU A 19 -15.24 -29.54 30.91
CA GLU A 19 -16.48 -30.32 30.57
C GLU A 19 -17.31 -29.92 29.32
N ALA A 20 -17.92 -30.84 28.54
CA ALA A 20 -17.81 -32.30 28.46
C ALA A 20 -18.22 -32.84 27.06
N SER A 21 -17.87 -34.11 26.82
CA SER A 21 -18.10 -34.95 25.63
C SER A 21 -19.46 -34.87 24.89
N SER A 22 -19.42 -34.99 23.56
CA SER A 22 -20.28 -35.95 22.86
C SER A 22 -19.57 -36.57 21.65
N SER A 23 -19.71 -37.89 21.51
CA SER A 23 -19.11 -38.69 20.43
C SER A 23 -20.17 -39.10 19.42
N SER A 24 -19.88 -38.97 18.12
CA SER A 24 -20.60 -39.73 17.10
C SER A 24 -19.65 -40.15 15.98
N SER A 25 -19.87 -41.36 15.46
CA SER A 25 -18.92 -42.03 14.58
C SER A 25 -19.27 -41.91 13.10
N SER A 26 -18.22 -41.99 12.29
CA SER A 26 -18.10 -42.89 11.13
C SER A 26 -18.06 -42.29 9.73
N ARG A 27 -17.15 -42.93 8.98
CA ARG A 27 -17.18 -43.24 7.53
C ARG A 27 -16.48 -42.28 6.58
N SER A 28 -15.21 -42.60 6.36
CA SER A 28 -14.41 -42.17 5.21
C SER A 28 -15.13 -42.42 3.89
N SER A 29 -15.06 -41.43 3.00
CA SER A 29 -15.34 -41.57 1.56
C SER A 29 -14.32 -40.72 0.80
N THR A 30 -13.28 -41.36 0.28
CA THR A 30 -12.24 -40.70 -0.50
C THR A 30 -12.77 -40.34 -1.88
N THR A 31 -13.21 -39.10 -2.07
CA THR A 31 -13.49 -38.55 -3.41
C THR A 31 -12.21 -37.95 -3.98
N ILE A 32 -11.68 -38.60 -5.01
CA ILE A 32 -10.48 -38.15 -5.73
C ILE A 32 -10.86 -36.93 -6.57
N LEU A 33 -10.38 -35.75 -6.19
CA LEU A 33 -10.33 -34.59 -7.08
C LEU A 33 -9.11 -34.72 -8.01
N PRO A 34 -9.20 -34.26 -9.27
CA PRO A 34 -8.07 -34.25 -10.18
C PRO A 34 -6.94 -33.36 -9.65
N GLU A 35 -5.72 -33.83 -9.85
CA GLU A 35 -4.48 -33.20 -9.38
C GLU A 35 -4.33 -31.78 -9.93
N PRO A 36 -4.08 -30.77 -9.07
CA PRO A 36 -3.76 -29.43 -9.56
C PRO A 36 -2.44 -29.48 -10.33
N ILE A 37 -2.47 -28.98 -11.56
CA ILE A 37 -1.29 -28.85 -12.42
C ILE A 37 -0.17 -28.21 -11.59
N PRO A 38 1.04 -28.81 -11.50
CA PRO A 38 2.16 -28.20 -10.82
C PRO A 38 2.56 -26.95 -11.60
N THR A 39 2.05 -25.79 -11.15
CA THR A 39 2.62 -24.51 -11.53
C THR A 39 4.11 -24.56 -11.17
N PRO A 40 5.01 -24.11 -12.06
CA PRO A 40 6.42 -24.03 -11.72
C PRO A 40 6.54 -23.19 -10.45
N PRO A 41 7.34 -23.62 -9.45
CA PRO A 41 7.35 -22.98 -8.14
C PRO A 41 7.68 -21.50 -8.33
N ALA A 42 6.68 -20.65 -8.08
CA ALA A 42 6.83 -19.21 -8.24
C ALA A 42 8.06 -18.78 -7.42
N PRO A 43 9.00 -18.01 -8.00
CA PRO A 43 10.16 -17.56 -7.25
C PRO A 43 9.65 -16.82 -6.01
N LYS A 44 10.29 -17.05 -4.86
CA LYS A 44 10.00 -16.31 -3.63
C LYS A 44 10.63 -14.91 -3.73
N VAL A 45 10.14 -14.13 -4.68
CA VAL A 45 10.45 -12.71 -4.83
C VAL A 45 10.04 -11.97 -3.57
N ASN A 46 10.92 -11.07 -3.12
CA ASN A 46 10.66 -10.31 -1.90
C ASN A 46 9.43 -9.40 -2.13
N ARG A 47 8.61 -9.16 -1.09
CA ARG A 47 7.40 -8.29 -1.20
C ARG A 47 7.70 -6.95 -1.89
N PHE A 48 8.86 -6.37 -1.59
CA PHE A 48 9.38 -5.14 -2.20
C PHE A 48 9.64 -5.26 -3.71
N GLU A 49 10.16 -6.39 -4.20
CA GLU A 49 10.45 -6.61 -5.63
C GLU A 49 9.16 -6.70 -6.46
N ASN A 50 8.12 -7.36 -5.94
CA ASN A 50 6.81 -7.40 -6.60
C ASN A 50 6.22 -5.99 -6.76
N ILE A 51 6.22 -5.23 -5.66
CA ILE A 51 5.70 -3.86 -5.64
C ILE A 51 6.55 -2.94 -6.54
N LEU A 52 7.87 -3.09 -6.57
CA LEU A 52 8.74 -2.39 -7.54
C LEU A 52 8.34 -2.67 -8.98
N ASN A 53 8.22 -3.95 -9.36
CA ASN A 53 7.88 -4.36 -10.72
C ASN A 53 6.51 -3.84 -11.15
N ASP A 54 5.53 -3.77 -10.23
CA ASP A 54 4.21 -3.24 -10.52
C ASP A 54 4.21 -1.71 -10.59
N GLU A 55 4.90 -1.02 -9.68
CA GLU A 55 5.09 0.43 -9.77
C GLU A 55 5.84 0.84 -11.05
N GLU A 56 6.84 0.09 -11.49
CA GLU A 56 7.55 0.36 -12.75
C GLU A 56 6.59 0.30 -13.94
N LYS A 57 5.75 -0.75 -14.05
CA LYS A 57 4.68 -0.82 -15.08
C LYS A 57 3.67 0.32 -14.99
N TYR A 58 3.34 0.81 -13.78
CA TYR A 58 2.47 1.98 -13.61
C TYR A 58 3.16 3.27 -14.03
N GLN A 59 4.44 3.45 -13.70
CA GLN A 59 5.24 4.62 -14.08
C GLN A 59 5.54 4.66 -15.59
N GLU A 60 5.77 3.53 -16.24
CA GLU A 60 5.88 3.44 -17.71
C GLU A 60 4.61 3.91 -18.43
N LYS A 61 3.43 3.58 -17.87
CA LYS A 61 2.13 4.06 -18.38
C LYS A 61 1.87 5.54 -18.07
N GLN A 62 2.49 6.10 -17.03
CA GLN A 62 2.41 7.52 -16.68
C GLN A 62 3.37 8.39 -17.50
N TYR A 63 4.44 7.81 -18.05
CA TYR A 63 5.44 8.49 -18.87
C TYR A 63 5.74 7.71 -20.16
N PRO A 64 4.75 7.48 -21.05
CA PRO A 64 4.94 6.76 -22.30
C PRO A 64 5.95 7.42 -23.25
N THR A 65 5.98 8.75 -23.28
CA THR A 65 6.90 9.54 -24.12
C THR A 65 8.03 10.20 -23.31
N VAL A 66 9.04 10.72 -24.01
CA VAL A 66 10.16 11.46 -23.42
C VAL A 66 9.77 12.88 -22.99
N ASP A 67 8.83 13.50 -23.71
CA ASP A 67 8.36 14.88 -23.47
C ASP A 67 7.51 15.01 -22.20
N GLU A 68 6.83 13.94 -21.81
CA GLU A 68 6.06 13.87 -20.55
C GLU A 68 6.97 13.79 -19.30
N VAL A 69 8.25 13.45 -19.46
CA VAL A 69 9.21 13.44 -18.35
C VAL A 69 9.55 14.88 -17.94
N PRO A 70 9.31 15.26 -16.67
CA PRO A 70 9.43 16.65 -16.25
C PRO A 70 10.85 17.22 -16.38
N GLY A 71 10.98 18.37 -17.04
CA GLY A 71 12.23 19.12 -17.11
C GLY A 71 12.68 19.69 -15.75
N CYS A 72 13.98 19.88 -15.56
CA CYS A 72 14.54 20.24 -14.25
C CYS A 72 14.08 21.61 -13.72
N MET A 73 13.79 22.57 -14.60
CA MET A 73 13.20 23.86 -14.18
C MET A 73 11.82 23.68 -13.56
N ARG A 74 10.97 22.81 -14.13
CA ARG A 74 9.64 22.51 -13.56
C ARG A 74 9.73 21.88 -12.17
N LEU A 75 10.76 21.06 -11.93
CA LEU A 75 11.05 20.47 -10.61
C LEU A 75 11.58 21.51 -9.62
N LEU A 76 12.38 22.49 -10.07
CA LEU A 76 12.81 23.63 -9.26
C LEU A 76 11.63 24.51 -8.85
N ASP A 77 10.75 24.86 -9.80
CA ASP A 77 9.55 25.66 -9.54
C ASP A 77 8.63 24.95 -8.54
N GLU A 78 8.47 23.63 -8.67
CA GLU A 78 7.68 22.82 -7.75
C GLU A 78 8.28 22.76 -6.33
N PHE A 79 9.62 22.76 -6.20
CA PHE A 79 10.33 22.92 -4.93
C PHE A 79 10.12 24.33 -4.32
N LEU A 80 10.26 25.39 -5.12
CA LEU A 80 10.07 26.77 -4.66
C LEU A 80 8.62 27.02 -4.23
N MET A 81 7.64 26.48 -4.97
CA MET A 81 6.22 26.55 -4.63
C MET A 81 5.88 25.77 -3.35
N CYS A 82 6.63 24.73 -3.01
CA CYS A 82 6.51 24.04 -1.72
C CYS A 82 6.95 24.94 -0.54
N TYR A 83 7.96 25.79 -0.73
CA TYR A 83 8.41 26.78 0.26
C TYR A 83 7.66 28.12 0.22
N ALA A 84 6.69 28.30 -0.68
CA ALA A 84 5.89 29.52 -0.72
C ALA A 84 5.16 29.77 0.61
N LEU A 85 5.07 31.05 1.01
CA LEU A 85 4.55 31.45 2.32
C LEU A 85 3.12 30.94 2.58
N ALA A 86 2.23 30.99 1.58
CA ALA A 86 0.83 30.65 1.78
C ALA A 86 0.57 29.13 1.97
N PRO A 87 1.24 28.19 1.28
CA PRO A 87 1.28 26.78 1.67
C PRO A 87 1.88 26.53 3.06
N GLN A 88 3.00 27.18 3.37
CA GLN A 88 3.73 26.94 4.62
C GLN A 88 2.96 27.41 5.86
N LEU A 89 2.30 28.57 5.80
CA LEU A 89 1.42 29.05 6.86
C LEU A 89 0.21 28.13 7.10
N ARG A 90 -0.35 27.53 6.04
CA ARG A 90 -1.44 26.53 6.18
C ARG A 90 -0.96 25.24 6.84
N SER A 91 0.27 24.81 6.57
CA SER A 91 0.88 23.67 7.25
C SER A 91 1.09 23.95 8.73
N MET A 92 1.71 25.08 9.05
CA MET A 92 1.95 25.52 10.42
C MET A 92 0.64 25.61 11.21
N TYR A 93 -0.42 26.15 10.61
CA TYR A 93 -1.74 26.23 11.25
C TYR A 93 -2.39 24.85 11.48
N ARG A 94 -2.26 23.90 10.54
CA ARG A 94 -2.95 22.61 10.62
C ARG A 94 -2.19 21.54 11.41
N TYR A 95 -0.86 21.54 11.33
CA TYR A 95 0.02 20.48 11.84
C TYR A 95 1.04 20.98 12.88
N GLY A 96 1.20 22.29 13.06
CA GLY A 96 2.22 22.85 13.97
C GLY A 96 3.64 22.85 13.41
N GLU A 97 3.81 22.46 12.14
CA GLU A 97 5.11 22.30 11.47
C GLU A 97 5.09 22.82 10.03
N PHE A 98 6.28 23.20 9.54
CA PHE A 98 6.49 23.50 8.13
C PHE A 98 6.46 22.22 7.29
N ARG A 99 6.12 22.32 6.00
CA ARG A 99 6.09 21.16 5.10
C ARG A 99 7.51 20.67 4.79
N ASP A 100 7.71 19.38 4.91
CA ASP A 100 8.88 18.70 4.35
C ASP A 100 8.87 18.74 2.82
N CYS A 101 9.70 19.62 2.27
CA CYS A 101 9.92 19.80 0.83
C CYS A 101 11.23 19.13 0.36
N THR A 102 11.90 18.35 1.21
CA THR A 102 13.20 17.69 0.97
C THR A 102 13.19 16.78 -0.26
N TRP A 103 12.17 15.94 -0.40
CA TRP A 103 11.98 15.04 -1.55
C TRP A 103 11.90 15.80 -2.89
N LYS A 104 11.30 17.00 -2.93
CA LYS A 104 11.29 17.86 -4.13
C LYS A 104 12.67 18.36 -4.49
N TRP A 105 13.47 18.70 -3.49
CA TRP A 105 14.86 19.13 -3.67
C TRP A 105 15.75 17.99 -4.19
N GLU A 106 15.52 16.78 -3.70
CA GLU A 106 16.21 15.57 -4.17
C GLU A 106 15.85 15.24 -5.62
N ASP A 107 14.58 15.38 -6.01
CA ASP A 107 14.13 15.17 -7.40
C ASP A 107 14.73 16.21 -8.35
N PHE A 108 14.83 17.48 -7.94
CA PHE A 108 15.55 18.52 -8.70
C PHE A 108 17.04 18.19 -8.87
N LYS A 109 17.74 17.87 -7.77
CA LYS A 109 19.16 17.45 -7.79
C LYS A 109 19.38 16.25 -8.70
N TYR A 110 18.48 15.27 -8.67
CA TYR A 110 18.55 14.09 -9.51
C TYR A 110 18.39 14.43 -10.99
N CYS A 111 17.42 15.28 -11.34
CA CYS A 111 17.28 15.77 -12.71
C CYS A 111 18.55 16.47 -13.22
N LEU A 112 19.23 17.27 -12.38
CA LEU A 112 20.52 17.85 -12.72
C LEU A 112 21.61 16.79 -12.95
N SER A 113 21.64 15.72 -12.14
CA SER A 113 22.60 14.63 -12.32
C SER A 113 22.38 13.80 -13.60
N LEU A 114 21.15 13.74 -14.11
CA LEU A 114 20.81 13.07 -15.37
C LEU A 114 20.95 13.97 -16.61
N LYS A 115 21.43 15.21 -16.48
CA LYS A 115 21.50 16.17 -17.60
C LYS A 115 22.47 15.75 -18.72
N SER A 116 23.47 14.92 -18.41
CA SER A 116 24.44 14.40 -19.38
C SER A 116 24.00 13.11 -20.08
N GLU A 117 22.88 12.52 -19.65
CA GLU A 117 22.36 11.27 -20.19
C GLU A 117 21.50 11.47 -21.44
N GLU A 118 21.39 10.44 -22.27
CA GLU A 118 20.45 10.39 -23.39
C GLU A 118 18.99 10.54 -22.90
N GLU A 119 18.12 11.13 -23.69
CA GLU A 119 16.76 11.44 -23.25
C GLU A 119 15.92 10.18 -22.95
N GLU A 120 16.18 9.08 -23.67
CA GLU A 120 15.60 7.76 -23.40
C GLU A 120 16.12 7.14 -22.09
N THR A 121 17.43 7.22 -21.83
CA THR A 121 18.01 6.66 -20.60
C THR A 121 17.59 7.49 -19.39
N ARG A 122 17.55 8.82 -19.53
CA ARG A 122 16.93 9.76 -18.57
C ARG A 122 15.49 9.39 -18.24
N ARG A 123 14.65 9.06 -19.23
CA ARG A 123 13.27 8.58 -19.00
C ARG A 123 13.24 7.30 -18.17
N LYS A 124 14.01 6.28 -18.56
CA LYS A 124 14.08 4.98 -17.88
C LYS A 124 14.56 5.13 -16.43
N LEU A 125 15.61 5.93 -16.20
CA LEU A 125 16.15 6.23 -14.86
C LEU A 125 15.16 7.02 -13.99
N TRP A 126 14.45 7.98 -14.56
CA TRP A 126 13.38 8.72 -13.88
C TRP A 126 12.24 7.79 -13.43
N ILE A 127 11.72 6.96 -14.35
CA ILE A 127 10.69 5.95 -14.09
C ILE A 127 11.12 5.03 -12.94
N LYS A 128 12.33 4.46 -13.02
CA LYS A 128 12.84 3.54 -11.99
C LYS A 128 12.93 4.19 -10.61
N ARG A 129 13.55 5.38 -10.49
CA ARG A 129 13.60 6.12 -9.21
C ARG A 129 12.20 6.43 -8.68
N ARG A 130 11.26 6.77 -9.56
CA ARG A 130 9.88 7.09 -9.18
C ARG A 130 9.14 5.86 -8.67
N ALA A 131 9.35 4.70 -9.30
CA ALA A 131 8.86 3.42 -8.84
C ALA A 131 9.46 3.02 -7.49
N GLU A 132 10.77 3.18 -7.29
CA GLU A 132 11.45 2.93 -6.00
C GLU A 132 10.89 3.78 -4.86
N TRP A 133 10.65 5.08 -5.10
CA TRP A 133 10.06 5.99 -4.13
C TRP A 133 8.63 5.58 -3.73
N TRP A 134 7.81 5.19 -4.71
CA TRP A 134 6.44 4.72 -4.48
C TRP A 134 6.38 3.34 -3.82
N ALA A 135 7.25 2.41 -4.21
CA ALA A 135 7.32 1.07 -3.66
C ALA A 135 7.71 1.11 -2.18
N LYS A 136 8.72 1.90 -1.81
CA LYS A 136 9.09 2.10 -0.40
C LYS A 136 7.89 2.55 0.44
N ARG A 137 7.11 3.51 -0.06
CA ARG A 137 5.92 4.05 0.64
C ARG A 137 4.77 3.04 0.75
N ARG A 138 4.58 2.15 -0.23
CA ARG A 138 3.57 1.08 -0.16
C ARG A 138 3.98 -0.06 0.77
N VAL A 139 5.27 -0.36 0.85
CA VAL A 139 5.82 -1.41 1.73
C VAL A 139 5.79 -1.02 3.22
N GLU A 140 5.80 0.28 3.53
CA GLU A 140 5.77 0.78 4.91
C GLU A 140 4.42 0.55 5.63
N GLY A 141 3.36 0.21 4.87
CA GLY A 141 2.08 -0.29 5.39
C GLY A 141 0.88 0.31 4.65
N SER A 142 0.09 -0.53 3.97
CA SER A 142 -1.21 -0.16 3.41
C SER A 142 -2.35 -0.64 4.32
N SER A 143 -3.52 0.00 4.24
CA SER A 143 -4.76 -0.57 4.80
C SER A 143 -5.18 -1.86 4.08
N GLU A 144 -4.60 -2.13 2.90
CA GLU A 144 -4.83 -3.35 2.13
C GLU A 144 -4.25 -4.59 2.84
N ASP A 145 -3.13 -4.46 3.56
CA ASP A 145 -2.48 -5.52 4.35
C ASP A 145 -3.43 -6.18 5.38
N VAL A 146 -4.49 -5.48 5.81
CA VAL A 146 -5.50 -6.00 6.74
C VAL A 146 -6.37 -7.09 6.10
N TRP A 147 -6.51 -7.10 4.77
CA TRP A 147 -7.24 -8.14 4.05
C TRP A 147 -6.41 -9.43 3.90
N ASP A 148 -5.09 -9.31 3.68
CA ASP A 148 -4.17 -10.46 3.64
C ASP A 148 -4.12 -11.24 4.96
N MET A 149 -4.41 -10.56 6.09
CA MET A 149 -4.52 -11.18 7.41
C MET A 149 -5.86 -11.92 7.65
N ARG A 150 -6.88 -11.71 6.80
CA ARG A 150 -8.24 -12.19 7.05
C ARG A 150 -8.49 -13.50 6.29
N SER A 151 -8.68 -14.60 7.03
CA SER A 151 -8.91 -15.93 6.45
C SER A 151 -10.32 -16.14 5.87
N GLU A 152 -11.32 -15.41 6.37
CA GLU A 152 -12.73 -15.58 6.00
C GLU A 152 -13.40 -14.25 5.66
N PRO A 153 -14.28 -14.19 4.64
CA PRO A 153 -15.01 -12.97 4.32
C PRO A 153 -15.98 -12.57 5.45
N PRO A 154 -16.24 -11.27 5.66
CA PRO A 154 -17.24 -10.85 6.65
C PRO A 154 -18.63 -11.39 6.27
N PRO A 155 -19.43 -11.87 7.26
CA PRO A 155 -20.77 -12.37 6.98
C PRO A 155 -21.67 -11.25 6.45
N ASN A 156 -22.51 -11.57 5.46
CA ASN A 156 -23.48 -10.65 4.84
C ASN A 156 -22.83 -9.40 4.17
N PHE A 157 -21.78 -9.60 3.38
CA PHE A 157 -21.18 -8.58 2.53
C PHE A 157 -20.99 -9.06 1.07
N PRO A 158 -21.39 -8.28 0.05
CA PRO A 158 -22.19 -7.06 0.16
C PRO A 158 -23.59 -7.37 0.71
N PRO A 159 -24.23 -6.46 1.46
CA PRO A 159 -25.58 -6.68 1.94
C PRO A 159 -26.52 -6.74 0.73
N VAL A 160 -27.36 -7.78 0.68
CA VAL A 160 -28.40 -7.90 -0.36
C VAL A 160 -29.45 -6.82 -0.10
N VAL A 161 -29.36 -5.71 -0.83
CA VAL A 161 -30.38 -4.66 -0.82
C VAL A 161 -31.64 -5.23 -1.46
N ALA A 162 -32.78 -5.13 -0.79
CA ALA A 162 -34.04 -5.73 -1.23
C ALA A 162 -34.74 -4.92 -2.34
N GLU A 163 -34.02 -4.55 -3.41
CA GLU A 163 -34.52 -3.81 -4.57
C GLU A 163 -34.65 -4.67 -5.84
N GLU A 164 -35.20 -5.88 -5.71
CA GLU A 164 -35.74 -6.68 -6.85
C GLU A 164 -37.16 -7.23 -6.54
N VAL A 165 -38.00 -6.47 -5.82
CA VAL A 165 -39.35 -6.93 -5.42
C VAL A 165 -40.49 -6.09 -6.04
N THR A 166 -40.18 -5.08 -6.87
CA THR A 166 -41.17 -4.11 -7.38
C THR A 166 -41.41 -4.10 -8.89
N SER A 167 -40.70 -4.92 -9.69
CA SER A 167 -40.91 -5.03 -11.14
C SER A 167 -41.84 -6.19 -11.58
N GLU A 168 -42.16 -7.15 -10.70
CA GLU A 168 -42.92 -8.36 -11.07
C GLU A 168 -44.26 -8.54 -10.34
N ASN A 169 -44.97 -7.45 -10.01
CA ASN A 169 -46.32 -7.54 -9.38
C ASN A 169 -47.36 -6.55 -9.93
N SER A 170 -47.22 -6.12 -11.19
CA SER A 170 -48.18 -5.24 -11.89
C SER A 170 -48.50 -5.74 -13.30
N THR A 171 -49.04 -6.96 -13.40
CA THR A 171 -49.78 -7.44 -14.60
C THR A 171 -50.89 -8.39 -14.15
N THR A 172 -52.06 -7.84 -13.83
CA THR A 172 -53.42 -8.40 -14.02
C THR A 172 -54.42 -7.28 -13.74
#